data_AF-A0A967PUN3-F1
#
_entry.id   AF-A0A967PUN3-F1
#
_cell.length_a   1.000
_cell.length_b   1.000
_cell.length_c   1.000
_cell.angle_alpha   90.00
_cell.angle_beta   90.00
_cell.angle_gamma   90.00
#
_symmetry.space_group_name_H-M   'P 1'
#
loop_
_entity.id
_entity.type
_entity.pdbx_description
1 polymer ?
#
loop_
_entity_poly.entity_id
_entity_poly.type
_entity_poly.pdbx_seq_one_letter_code
_entity_poly.pdbx_strand_id
1 'polypeptide(L)'
;MITIIGGAFLLLLVLFLFYSNFGFNSDLLNSGSSENNPGTQSKRKSLLPSRSPGEEIKAPKTHFEDFAGSESCKECHEKEYNLWINSTHGKAGGEPGNVEIIAKFDGNPLVFKDAVVTPKITPNGEYVFIVEQDNRPTRIIRVDAVVGGGHMYGGGTQSFFTKLPDGTIRFLPFDFIRDENLWFVQLQEGKEWTPVSKEISLNDLAHWTPHRILGTMEGTSNCQNCHGSQILLEYLPEKKRYRTRFRTLKINCEACHGPSKRHNELARLENHEELEDLDMAALATFTKDSSLNVCFQCHSTKDMLQDEYLSGDNQNEYYSLNLPILGSEPYLPDGRIRSFAYQRNHVFSDCYVNGSMTCVDCHDPHTQNYRDIVGNPLEGRFDNGQCTGCHASKARNPELHTFHKPDSTGNLCVG
;
A
#
# COMPACT_ATOMS: atom_id res chain seq x y z
N MET A 1 -33.41 -73.31 22.85
CA MET A 1 -34.11 -74.41 22.16
C MET A 1 -34.88 -73.78 21.00
N ILE A 2 -34.40 -73.93 19.75
CA ILE A 2 -34.94 -74.84 18.68
C ILE A 2 -36.25 -74.24 18.09
N THR A 3 -36.46 -73.88 16.80
CA THR A 3 -36.11 -74.44 15.45
C THR A 3 -36.49 -73.35 14.41
N ILE A 4 -35.72 -72.94 13.39
CA ILE A 4 -35.47 -73.48 12.03
C ILE A 4 -36.71 -73.93 11.22
N ILE A 5 -36.89 -73.33 10.02
CA ILE A 5 -37.18 -73.85 8.65
C ILE A 5 -37.11 -72.61 7.72
N GLY A 6 -36.49 -72.50 6.54
CA GLY A 6 -35.84 -73.44 5.62
C GLY A 6 -36.13 -73.00 4.16
N GLY A 7 -35.12 -73.00 3.28
CA GLY A 7 -35.23 -72.96 1.79
C GLY A 7 -34.54 -71.76 1.11
N ALA A 8 -33.28 -71.86 0.64
CA ALA A 8 -32.74 -72.52 -0.57
C ALA A 8 -32.55 -71.51 -1.75
N PHE A 9 -31.33 -71.05 -2.02
CA PHE A 9 -30.32 -71.57 -2.98
C PHE A 9 -30.50 -71.03 -4.42
N LEU A 10 -29.58 -70.17 -4.88
CA LEU A 10 -28.70 -70.52 -6.02
C LEU A 10 -27.50 -69.56 -6.12
N LEU A 11 -26.31 -70.15 -6.00
CA LEU A 11 -25.00 -69.61 -6.37
C LEU A 11 -24.79 -69.77 -7.88
N LEU A 12 -24.05 -68.86 -8.52
CA LEU A 12 -23.04 -69.26 -9.50
C LEU A 12 -21.95 -68.18 -9.60
N LEU A 13 -20.80 -68.58 -9.08
CA LEU A 13 -19.52 -67.89 -9.13
C LEU A 13 -18.65 -68.73 -10.07
N VAL A 14 -18.04 -68.12 -11.09
CA VAL A 14 -16.92 -68.73 -11.83
C VAL A 14 -15.66 -67.98 -11.42
N LEU A 15 -14.75 -68.77 -10.89
CA LEU A 15 -13.48 -68.46 -10.26
C LEU A 15 -12.34 -68.82 -11.24
N PHE A 16 -11.13 -68.37 -10.86
CA PHE A 16 -9.81 -68.96 -11.10
C PHE A 16 -9.00 -68.44 -12.30
N LEU A 17 -7.67 -68.21 -12.27
CA LEU A 17 -6.51 -68.25 -11.33
C LEU A 17 -5.38 -67.45 -12.06
N PHE A 18 -4.23 -66.99 -11.54
CA PHE A 18 -3.25 -67.39 -10.50
C PHE A 18 -2.52 -66.08 -10.06
N TYR A 19 -2.30 -65.75 -8.77
CA TYR A 19 -1.12 -66.11 -7.94
C TYR A 19 0.23 -65.73 -8.62
N SER A 20 1.16 -64.96 -8.05
CA SER A 20 1.65 -64.94 -6.66
C SER A 20 2.62 -63.76 -6.39
N ASN A 21 2.78 -63.45 -5.10
CA ASN A 21 4.01 -63.07 -4.39
C ASN A 21 4.47 -61.60 -4.27
N PHE A 22 4.29 -61.12 -3.03
CA PHE A 22 5.27 -60.48 -2.14
C PHE A 22 5.88 -59.11 -2.49
N GLY A 23 5.73 -58.19 -1.54
CA GLY A 23 6.81 -57.27 -1.15
C GLY A 23 6.40 -55.81 -1.12
N PHE A 24 6.04 -55.32 0.07
CA PHE A 24 6.15 -53.89 0.38
C PHE A 24 7.63 -53.48 0.21
N ASN A 25 7.92 -52.49 -0.62
CA ASN A 25 9.12 -51.69 -0.46
C ASN A 25 8.89 -50.25 -0.95
N SER A 26 9.16 -49.31 -0.08
CA SER A 26 9.29 -47.89 -0.33
C SER A 26 10.54 -47.66 -1.20
N ASP A 27 10.37 -47.15 -2.42
CA ASP A 27 11.33 -46.32 -3.16
C ASP A 27 10.86 -46.20 -4.63
N LEU A 28 10.17 -45.11 -4.96
CA LEU A 28 9.94 -44.69 -6.34
C LEU A 28 10.09 -43.17 -6.44
N LEU A 29 11.35 -42.73 -6.45
CA LEU A 29 11.79 -41.51 -7.10
C LEU A 29 12.69 -41.88 -8.28
N ASN A 30 12.51 -41.15 -9.37
CA ASN A 30 13.40 -41.05 -10.53
C ASN A 30 13.52 -42.24 -11.48
N SER A 31 12.79 -42.16 -12.60
CA SER A 31 13.41 -42.18 -13.94
C SER A 31 12.35 -42.00 -15.04
N GLY A 32 12.53 -40.98 -15.87
CA GLY A 32 11.71 -40.73 -17.05
C GLY A 32 12.43 -39.75 -17.96
N SER A 33 13.34 -40.28 -18.78
CA SER A 33 14.09 -39.56 -19.81
C SER A 33 13.16 -39.14 -20.95
N SER A 34 13.14 -37.85 -21.30
CA SER A 34 12.46 -37.33 -22.49
C SER A 34 13.39 -37.37 -23.72
N GLU A 35 12.90 -38.00 -24.80
CA GLU A 35 13.51 -37.96 -26.13
C GLU A 35 13.45 -36.53 -26.72
N ASN A 36 14.58 -36.08 -27.28
CA ASN A 36 14.73 -34.79 -27.94
C ASN A 36 14.26 -34.86 -29.39
N ASN A 37 13.45 -33.88 -29.82
CA ASN A 37 13.12 -33.61 -31.20
C ASN A 37 13.68 -32.21 -31.57
N PRO A 38 14.51 -32.03 -32.62
CA PRO A 38 15.17 -30.76 -32.89
C PRO A 38 14.32 -29.88 -33.82
N GLY A 39 13.69 -28.84 -33.26
CA GLY A 39 12.97 -27.82 -34.01
C GLY A 39 13.23 -26.43 -33.45
N THR A 40 14.09 -25.67 -34.13
CA THR A 40 14.24 -24.20 -34.09
C THR A 40 14.11 -23.51 -32.71
N GLN A 41 15.16 -23.57 -31.90
CA GLN A 41 15.36 -22.59 -30.83
C GLN A 41 15.93 -21.30 -31.43
N SER A 42 15.12 -20.23 -31.44
CA SER A 42 15.66 -18.88 -31.52
C SER A 42 16.54 -18.66 -30.30
N LYS A 43 17.85 -18.54 -30.51
CA LYS A 43 18.81 -18.21 -29.45
C LYS A 43 18.58 -16.75 -29.04
N ARG A 44 17.66 -16.49 -28.11
CA ARG A 44 17.66 -15.25 -27.33
C ARG A 44 19.00 -15.18 -26.60
N LYS A 45 19.72 -14.08 -26.78
CA LYS A 45 21.01 -13.87 -26.11
C LYS A 45 20.74 -13.42 -24.68
N SER A 46 20.98 -14.30 -23.72
CA SER A 46 21.20 -13.86 -22.34
C SER A 46 22.47 -13.02 -22.30
N LEU A 47 22.34 -11.74 -21.93
CA LEU A 47 23.46 -10.83 -21.67
C LEU A 47 23.99 -10.98 -20.23
N LEU A 48 23.50 -11.97 -19.46
CA LEU A 48 23.90 -12.20 -18.08
C LEU A 48 25.08 -13.18 -18.03
N PRO A 49 26.15 -12.91 -17.24
CA PRO A 49 27.15 -13.93 -16.92
C PRO A 49 26.47 -15.08 -16.15
N SER A 50 26.82 -16.32 -16.48
CA SER A 50 26.31 -17.50 -15.79
C SER A 50 26.69 -17.47 -14.31
N ARG A 51 25.71 -17.40 -13.40
CA ARG A 51 25.91 -17.36 -11.95
C ARG A 51 26.17 -18.77 -11.40
N SER A 52 27.17 -18.89 -10.53
CA SER A 52 27.50 -20.13 -9.81
C SER A 52 26.51 -20.40 -8.67
N PRO A 53 26.11 -21.67 -8.43
CA PRO A 53 25.21 -22.01 -7.32
C PRO A 53 25.92 -21.88 -5.97
N GLY A 54 25.37 -21.09 -5.04
CA GLY A 54 25.80 -21.08 -3.63
C GLY A 54 26.28 -19.74 -3.06
N GLU A 55 26.19 -18.64 -3.80
CA GLU A 55 26.44 -17.30 -3.23
C GLU A 55 25.15 -16.82 -2.53
N GLU A 56 25.21 -16.57 -1.21
CA GLU A 56 24.12 -15.92 -0.47
C GLU A 56 23.79 -14.58 -1.16
N ILE A 57 22.58 -14.49 -1.70
CA ILE A 57 22.08 -13.28 -2.35
C ILE A 57 21.86 -12.24 -1.25
N LYS A 58 22.86 -11.41 -0.96
CA LYS A 58 22.55 -10.03 -0.58
C LYS A 58 22.13 -9.35 -1.87
N ALA A 59 20.83 -9.09 -2.02
CA ALA A 59 20.32 -8.31 -3.12
C ALA A 59 21.17 -7.03 -3.25
N PRO A 60 21.54 -6.59 -4.47
CA PRO A 60 22.22 -5.32 -4.63
C PRO A 60 21.39 -4.23 -3.96
N LYS A 61 22.01 -3.44 -3.09
CA LYS A 61 21.31 -2.31 -2.43
C LYS A 61 20.79 -1.39 -3.52
N THR A 62 19.47 -1.23 -3.61
CA THR A 62 18.87 -0.25 -4.51
C THR A 62 19.27 1.14 -4.09
N HIS A 63 19.74 1.94 -5.04
CA HIS A 63 20.11 3.32 -4.79
C HIS A 63 19.00 4.26 -5.24
N PHE A 64 18.93 5.44 -4.62
CA PHE A 64 17.98 6.50 -5.02
C PHE A 64 18.08 6.85 -6.53
N GLU A 65 19.25 6.63 -7.14
CA GLU A 65 19.51 6.92 -8.56
C GLU A 65 19.05 5.84 -9.53
N ASP A 66 18.56 4.70 -9.02
CA ASP A 66 17.94 3.64 -9.82
C ASP A 66 16.46 3.92 -10.11
N PHE A 67 15.89 4.91 -9.43
CA PHE A 67 14.53 5.39 -9.63
C PHE A 67 14.50 6.53 -10.67
N ALA A 68 13.80 6.35 -11.78
CA ALA A 68 13.75 7.34 -12.86
C ALA A 68 12.56 8.32 -12.74
N GLY A 69 11.59 8.05 -11.85
CA GLY A 69 10.38 8.84 -11.66
C GLY A 69 9.27 8.48 -12.65
N SER A 70 8.01 8.72 -12.25
CA SER A 70 6.82 8.39 -13.03
C SER A 70 6.76 9.03 -14.42
N GLU A 71 7.36 10.21 -14.59
CA GLU A 71 7.41 10.91 -15.87
C GLU A 71 8.13 10.08 -16.94
N SER A 72 9.11 9.27 -16.54
CA SER A 72 9.85 8.40 -17.45
C SER A 72 8.99 7.25 -18.03
N CYS A 73 7.92 6.86 -17.33
CA CYS A 73 7.01 5.79 -17.73
C CYS A 73 6.00 6.26 -18.77
N LYS A 74 5.67 7.56 -18.81
CA LYS A 74 4.58 8.13 -19.62
C LYS A 74 4.76 7.87 -21.12
N GLU A 75 5.99 7.87 -21.62
CA GLU A 75 6.31 7.70 -23.05
C GLU A 75 5.75 6.38 -23.60
N CYS A 76 5.86 5.28 -22.84
CA CYS A 76 5.39 3.95 -23.23
C CYS A 76 4.04 3.57 -22.59
N HIS A 77 3.74 4.11 -21.41
CA HIS A 77 2.56 3.78 -20.60
C HIS A 77 1.65 5.00 -20.37
N GLU A 78 1.32 5.72 -21.45
CA GLU A 78 0.56 6.96 -21.38
C GLU A 78 -0.82 6.77 -20.71
N LYS A 79 -1.50 5.67 -21.03
CA LYS A 79 -2.82 5.35 -20.46
C LYS A 79 -2.74 5.23 -18.94
N GLU A 80 -1.88 4.35 -18.44
CA GLU A 80 -1.72 4.10 -17.01
C GLU A 80 -1.24 5.36 -16.27
N TYR A 81 -0.32 6.13 -16.87
CA TYR A 81 0.13 7.41 -16.31
C TYR A 81 -1.03 8.41 -16.16
N ASN A 82 -1.88 8.55 -17.19
CA ASN A 82 -3.01 9.49 -17.17
C ASN A 82 -4.11 9.08 -16.16
N LEU A 83 -4.27 7.78 -15.93
CA LEU A 83 -5.14 7.27 -14.86
C LEU A 83 -4.54 7.57 -13.48
N TRP A 84 -3.26 7.27 -13.29
CA TRP A 84 -2.52 7.47 -12.04
C TRP A 84 -2.44 8.93 -11.60
N ILE A 85 -2.07 9.85 -12.50
CA ILE A 85 -1.84 11.26 -12.12
C ILE A 85 -3.11 11.92 -11.53
N ASN A 86 -4.29 11.38 -11.87
CA ASN A 86 -5.57 11.85 -11.40
C ASN A 86 -6.12 11.12 -10.18
N SER A 87 -5.47 10.03 -9.77
CA SER A 87 -5.91 9.18 -8.67
C SER A 87 -5.58 9.76 -7.29
N THR A 88 -6.05 9.10 -6.23
CA THR A 88 -5.68 9.45 -4.86
C THR A 88 -4.18 9.28 -4.60
N HIS A 89 -3.53 8.28 -5.20
CA HIS A 89 -2.07 8.09 -5.12
C HIS A 89 -1.30 9.19 -5.86
N GLY A 90 -1.73 9.54 -7.08
CA GLY A 90 -1.11 10.62 -7.87
C GLY A 90 -1.34 12.03 -7.30
N LYS A 91 -2.26 12.18 -6.34
CA LYS A 91 -2.59 13.43 -5.65
C LYS A 91 -2.28 13.41 -4.15
N ALA A 92 -1.58 12.40 -3.65
CA ALA A 92 -1.41 12.19 -2.21
C ALA A 92 -0.70 13.36 -1.49
N GLY A 93 0.27 14.01 -2.14
CA GLY A 93 1.03 15.10 -1.54
C GLY A 93 2.00 15.77 -2.52
N GLY A 94 2.66 16.82 -2.05
CA GLY A 94 3.63 17.60 -2.80
C GLY A 94 3.98 18.94 -2.15
N GLU A 95 4.70 19.77 -2.88
CA GLU A 95 5.01 21.14 -2.46
C GLU A 95 3.78 22.06 -2.59
N PRO A 96 3.61 23.06 -1.72
CA PRO A 96 2.56 24.07 -1.89
C PRO A 96 2.62 24.70 -3.29
N GLY A 97 1.46 24.84 -3.94
CA GLY A 97 1.34 25.32 -5.32
C GLY A 97 1.32 24.21 -6.38
N ASN A 98 1.91 23.05 -6.10
CA ASN A 98 1.82 21.85 -6.96
C ASN A 98 0.71 20.88 -6.50
N VAL A 99 0.14 21.12 -5.32
CA VAL A 99 -1.00 20.40 -4.77
C VAL A 99 -2.09 21.37 -4.35
N GLU A 100 -3.33 20.90 -4.40
CA GLU A 100 -4.48 21.63 -3.87
C GLU A 100 -4.36 21.75 -2.34
N ILE A 101 -4.44 22.97 -1.81
CA ILE A 101 -4.48 23.22 -0.37
C ILE A 101 -5.92 23.49 0.03
N ILE A 102 -6.52 22.52 0.70
CA ILE A 102 -7.90 22.61 1.21
C ILE A 102 -7.96 23.28 2.60
N ALA A 103 -6.81 23.35 3.29
CA ALA A 103 -6.71 24.00 4.59
C ALA A 103 -6.83 25.52 4.52
N LYS A 104 -7.42 26.09 5.57
CA LYS A 104 -7.69 27.52 5.67
C LYS A 104 -6.48 28.31 6.16
N PHE A 105 -5.68 28.80 5.23
CA PHE A 105 -4.63 29.80 5.47
C PHE A 105 -5.18 31.24 5.32
N ASP A 106 -6.32 31.50 5.96
CA ASP A 106 -7.11 32.73 5.83
C ASP A 106 -6.74 33.80 6.88
N GLY A 107 -5.79 33.53 7.77
CA GLY A 107 -5.36 34.42 8.83
C GLY A 107 -6.22 34.35 10.10
N ASN A 108 -7.19 33.42 10.19
CA ASN A 108 -7.93 33.21 11.42
C ASN A 108 -7.04 32.53 12.49
N PRO A 109 -6.91 33.10 13.70
CA PRO A 109 -6.00 32.59 14.71
C PRO A 109 -6.50 31.29 15.36
N LEU A 110 -5.59 30.35 15.51
CA LEU A 110 -5.72 29.16 16.36
C LEU A 110 -5.26 29.55 17.76
N VAL A 111 -6.18 29.60 18.72
CA VAL A 111 -5.91 30.10 20.07
C VAL A 111 -5.70 28.94 21.02
N PHE A 112 -4.48 28.82 21.53
CA PHE A 112 -4.06 27.88 22.57
C PHE A 112 -4.01 28.59 23.93
N LYS A 113 -3.82 27.81 25.00
CA LYS A 113 -3.66 28.30 26.36
C LYS A 113 -2.50 29.28 26.53
N ASP A 114 -1.37 28.99 25.86
CA ASP A 114 -0.10 29.71 26.00
C ASP A 114 0.42 30.28 24.67
N ALA A 115 -0.39 30.25 23.61
CA ALA A 115 0.01 30.72 22.29
C ALA A 115 -1.14 31.08 21.36
N VAL A 116 -0.83 31.86 20.33
CA VAL A 116 -1.66 32.05 19.14
C VAL A 116 -0.87 31.58 17.93
N VAL A 117 -1.48 30.73 17.11
CA VAL A 117 -0.92 30.25 15.84
C VAL A 117 -1.81 30.74 14.70
N THR A 118 -1.27 31.52 13.76
CA THR A 118 -2.03 32.11 12.65
C THR A 118 -1.58 31.48 11.32
N PRO A 119 -2.37 30.58 10.71
CA PRO A 119 -2.14 30.09 9.36
C PRO A 119 -2.46 31.19 8.33
N LYS A 120 -1.51 31.54 7.48
CA LYS A 120 -1.66 32.64 6.53
C LYS A 120 -0.87 32.41 5.24
N ILE A 121 -1.36 32.99 4.14
CA ILE A 121 -0.60 33.13 2.89
C ILE A 121 0.11 34.49 2.90
N THR A 122 1.43 34.50 2.69
CA THR A 122 2.21 35.75 2.59
C THR A 122 1.91 36.49 1.28
N PRO A 123 2.24 37.79 1.16
CA PRO A 123 2.10 38.51 -0.11
C PRO A 123 2.84 37.88 -1.30
N ASN A 124 3.88 37.09 -1.02
CA ASN A 124 4.66 36.37 -2.03
C ASN A 124 4.07 34.99 -2.37
N GLY A 125 2.92 34.63 -1.80
CA GLY A 125 2.25 33.34 -2.04
C GLY A 125 2.76 32.18 -1.18
N GLU A 126 3.60 32.43 -0.17
CA GLU A 126 4.07 31.35 0.71
C GLU A 126 3.04 31.03 1.80
N TYR A 127 2.82 29.75 2.05
CA TYR A 127 1.99 29.27 3.15
C TYR A 127 2.81 29.24 4.44
N VAL A 128 2.34 29.89 5.51
CA VAL A 128 3.06 30.00 6.78
C VAL A 128 2.14 29.82 7.99
N PHE A 129 2.73 29.37 9.09
CA PHE A 129 2.18 29.50 10.44
C PHE A 129 2.97 30.56 11.21
N ILE A 130 2.30 31.62 11.65
CA ILE A 130 2.87 32.63 12.55
C ILE A 130 2.57 32.19 13.98
N VAL A 131 3.59 31.96 14.79
CA VAL A 131 3.48 31.40 16.14
C VAL A 131 3.93 32.43 17.17
N GLU A 132 2.98 32.90 17.97
CA GLU A 132 3.18 33.83 19.08
C GLU A 132 2.92 33.06 20.38
N GLN A 133 3.99 32.62 21.04
CA GLN A 133 3.91 31.85 22.29
C GLN A 133 4.43 32.70 23.45
N ASP A 134 3.80 32.58 24.63
CA ASP A 134 4.15 33.36 25.81
C ASP A 134 5.65 33.28 26.13
N ASN A 135 6.26 34.44 26.40
CA ASN A 135 7.69 34.58 26.72
C ASN A 135 8.66 34.04 25.66
N ARG A 136 8.22 33.89 24.40
CA ARG A 136 9.04 33.47 23.26
C ARG A 136 8.97 34.51 22.15
N PRO A 137 10.04 34.70 21.36
CA PRO A 137 9.94 35.53 20.15
C PRO A 137 8.95 34.90 19.16
N THR A 138 8.24 35.76 18.42
CA THR A 138 7.38 35.33 17.31
C THR A 138 8.18 34.51 16.30
N ARG A 139 7.65 33.37 15.89
CA ARG A 139 8.25 32.49 14.88
C ARG A 139 7.36 32.47 13.65
N ILE A 140 7.96 32.53 12.47
CA ILE A 140 7.25 32.31 11.20
C ILE A 140 7.76 30.98 10.66
N ILE A 141 6.87 30.01 10.55
CA ILE A 141 7.19 28.65 10.08
C ILE A 141 6.60 28.50 8.68
N ARG A 142 7.45 28.32 7.67
CA ARG A 142 7.01 28.06 6.30
C ARG A 142 6.56 26.60 6.15
N VAL A 143 5.52 26.42 5.35
CA VAL A 143 5.12 25.10 4.83
C VAL A 143 5.92 24.83 3.56
N ASP A 144 6.72 23.77 3.58
CA ASP A 144 7.54 23.32 2.46
C ASP A 144 6.99 22.05 1.79
N ALA A 145 6.14 21.30 2.48
CA ALA A 145 5.53 20.08 1.97
C ALA A 145 4.16 19.82 2.59
N VAL A 146 3.29 19.17 1.83
CA VAL A 146 1.90 18.85 2.20
C VAL A 146 1.58 17.41 1.83
N VAL A 147 0.93 16.71 2.74
CA VAL A 147 0.39 15.35 2.55
C VAL A 147 -1.10 15.39 2.87
N GLY A 148 -1.88 14.53 2.20
CA GLY A 148 -3.32 14.40 2.42
C GLY A 148 -4.19 14.97 1.29
N GLY A 149 -3.65 15.09 0.08
CA GLY A 149 -4.42 15.52 -1.10
C GLY A 149 -5.29 14.42 -1.73
N GLY A 150 -5.11 13.15 -1.34
CA GLY A 150 -5.88 12.01 -1.84
C GLY A 150 -6.58 11.25 -0.70
N HIS A 151 -7.91 11.21 -0.70
CA HIS A 151 -8.66 10.44 0.28
C HIS A 151 -9.92 9.79 -0.31
N MET A 152 -10.27 8.60 0.20
CA MET A 152 -11.22 7.67 -0.38
C MET A 152 -12.70 7.91 -0.05
N TYR A 153 -13.04 8.97 0.71
CA TYR A 153 -14.45 9.26 1.04
C TYR A 153 -14.70 10.72 1.41
N GLY A 154 -14.24 11.68 0.60
CA GLY A 154 -14.48 13.10 0.92
C GLY A 154 -13.69 13.63 2.13
N GLY A 155 -13.15 12.78 3.01
CA GLY A 155 -12.30 13.16 4.14
C GLY A 155 -11.03 13.87 3.68
N GLY A 156 -11.00 15.19 3.83
CA GLY A 156 -9.88 16.03 3.40
C GLY A 156 -9.00 16.42 4.58
N THR A 157 -8.22 15.48 5.12
CA THR A 157 -7.19 15.84 6.10
C THR A 157 -5.92 16.29 5.40
N GLN A 158 -5.33 17.41 5.81
CA GLN A 158 -4.02 17.84 5.34
C GLN A 158 -3.05 18.05 6.48
N SER A 159 -1.86 17.50 6.28
CA SER A 159 -0.70 17.59 7.15
C SER A 159 0.39 18.39 6.48
N PHE A 160 1.09 19.20 7.27
CA PHE A 160 2.08 20.15 6.76
C PHE A 160 3.47 19.83 7.30
N PHE A 161 4.48 20.18 6.53
CA PHE A 161 5.87 19.95 6.87
C PHE A 161 6.70 21.19 6.58
N THR A 162 7.74 21.41 7.38
CA THR A 162 8.68 22.52 7.22
C THR A 162 10.09 22.00 7.01
N LYS A 163 10.89 22.69 6.20
CA LYS A 163 12.31 22.40 6.00
C LYS A 163 13.14 23.23 6.97
N LEU A 164 13.96 22.55 7.77
CA LEU A 164 14.83 23.21 8.74
C LEU A 164 16.25 23.45 8.20
N PRO A 165 17.03 24.37 8.79
CA PRO A 165 18.40 24.66 8.38
C PRO A 165 19.35 23.46 8.47
N ASP A 166 19.05 22.49 9.33
CA ASP A 166 19.79 21.22 9.45
C ASP A 166 19.55 20.28 8.25
N GLY A 167 18.67 20.64 7.31
CA GLY A 167 18.35 19.89 6.11
C GLY A 167 17.31 18.78 6.31
N THR A 168 16.73 18.66 7.51
CA THR A 168 15.56 17.82 7.76
C THR A 168 14.27 18.50 7.28
N ILE A 169 13.29 17.69 6.90
CA ILE A 169 11.90 18.12 6.72
C ILE A 169 11.12 17.54 7.89
N ARG A 170 10.33 18.36 8.60
CA ARG A 170 9.66 17.97 9.84
C ARG A 170 8.18 18.30 9.83
N PHE A 171 7.40 17.40 10.40
CA PHE A 171 5.95 17.52 10.55
C PHE A 171 5.58 18.70 11.46
N LEU A 172 4.55 19.43 11.05
CA LEU A 172 3.93 20.53 11.80
C LEU A 172 2.64 20.00 12.45
N PRO A 173 2.47 20.12 13.78
CA PRO A 173 1.33 19.53 14.50
C PRO A 173 0.05 20.36 14.39
N PHE A 174 -0.27 20.83 13.19
CA PHE A 174 -1.49 21.58 12.88
C PHE A 174 -2.12 20.97 11.65
N ASP A 175 -3.02 20.03 11.84
CA ASP A 175 -3.71 19.35 10.75
C ASP A 175 -5.06 20.02 10.50
N PHE A 176 -5.55 19.94 9.27
CA PHE A 176 -6.85 20.50 8.90
C PHE A 176 -7.74 19.41 8.34
N ILE A 177 -9.02 19.38 8.73
CA ILE A 177 -10.03 18.47 8.18
C ILE A 177 -11.12 19.27 7.46
N ARG A 178 -11.34 18.98 6.17
CA ARG A 178 -12.31 19.68 5.33
C ARG A 178 -13.76 19.50 5.77
N ASP A 179 -14.14 18.28 6.12
CA ASP A 179 -15.55 17.93 6.35
C ASP A 179 -16.11 18.64 7.59
N GLU A 180 -15.32 18.71 8.66
CA GLU A 180 -15.65 19.49 9.86
C GLU A 180 -15.18 20.95 9.74
N ASN A 181 -14.38 21.25 8.71
CA ASN A 181 -13.86 22.56 8.40
C ASN A 181 -13.13 23.21 9.59
N LEU A 182 -12.23 22.47 10.22
CA LEU A 182 -11.49 22.89 11.41
C LEU A 182 -10.04 22.43 11.41
N TRP A 183 -9.25 23.08 12.27
CA TRP A 183 -7.90 22.68 12.61
C TRP A 183 -7.91 21.81 13.86
N PHE A 184 -7.15 20.72 13.82
CA PHE A 184 -7.03 19.76 14.90
C PHE A 184 -5.57 19.37 15.13
N VAL A 185 -5.31 18.82 16.31
CA VAL A 185 -3.97 18.52 16.81
C VAL A 185 -3.95 17.17 17.52
N GLN A 186 -2.78 16.55 17.62
CA GLN A 186 -2.59 15.36 18.42
C GLN A 186 -1.94 15.71 19.76
N LEU A 187 -2.52 15.24 20.86
CA LEU A 187 -1.96 15.40 22.20
C LEU A 187 -0.86 14.37 22.47
N GLN A 188 0.17 14.76 23.23
CA GLN A 188 1.28 13.87 23.59
C GLN A 188 0.81 12.78 24.56
N GLU A 189 0.02 13.18 25.57
CA GLU A 189 -0.67 12.30 26.51
C GLU A 189 -1.95 11.76 25.86
N GLY A 190 -2.27 10.48 26.06
CA GLY A 190 -3.43 9.82 25.46
C GLY A 190 -3.37 9.59 23.94
N LYS A 191 -2.52 10.33 23.20
CA LYS A 191 -2.38 10.27 21.73
C LYS A 191 -3.65 10.63 20.97
N GLU A 192 -4.56 11.33 21.63
CA GLU A 192 -5.87 11.71 21.11
C GLU A 192 -5.75 12.83 20.08
N TRP A 193 -6.60 12.76 19.05
CA TRP A 193 -6.80 13.85 18.09
C TRP A 193 -7.97 14.71 18.55
N THR A 194 -7.76 16.01 18.67
CA THR A 194 -8.76 16.94 19.19
C THR A 194 -8.73 18.28 18.43
N PRO A 195 -9.87 18.98 18.28
CA PRO A 195 -9.87 20.35 17.77
C PRO A 195 -8.98 21.27 18.60
N VAL A 196 -8.41 22.30 17.97
CA VAL A 196 -7.67 23.34 18.71
C VAL A 196 -8.58 24.05 19.70
N SER A 197 -8.11 24.26 20.93
CA SER A 197 -8.86 24.97 21.97
C SER A 197 -7.97 25.72 22.95
N LYS A 198 -8.56 26.62 23.75
CA LYS A 198 -7.86 27.48 24.72
C LYS A 198 -7.41 26.74 25.97
N GLU A 199 -7.85 25.50 26.14
CA GLU A 199 -7.49 24.62 27.24
C GLU A 199 -6.17 23.88 26.97
N ILE A 200 -5.77 23.77 25.70
CA ILE A 200 -4.59 23.04 25.22
C ILE A 200 -3.40 23.99 25.15
N SER A 201 -2.24 23.61 25.70
CA SER A 201 -0.97 24.27 25.46
C SER A 201 -0.29 23.73 24.21
N LEU A 202 0.51 24.55 23.52
CA LEU A 202 1.38 24.04 22.47
C LEU A 202 2.35 22.96 22.99
N ASN A 203 2.75 23.02 24.26
CA ASN A 203 3.62 22.00 24.85
C ASN A 203 2.90 20.67 25.12
N ASP A 204 1.56 20.64 25.05
CA ASP A 204 0.79 19.41 25.19
C ASP A 204 0.73 18.61 23.87
N LEU A 205 1.20 19.19 22.76
CA LEU A 205 1.11 18.57 21.43
C LEU A 205 2.22 17.53 21.22
N ALA A 206 1.84 16.36 20.70
CA ALA A 206 2.73 15.22 20.49
C ALA A 206 3.98 15.51 19.64
N HIS A 207 3.88 16.48 18.73
CA HIS A 207 4.93 16.80 17.76
C HIS A 207 5.43 18.24 17.86
N TRP A 208 5.21 18.91 19.00
CA TRP A 208 5.69 20.27 19.25
C TRP A 208 6.87 20.31 20.24
N THR A 209 7.93 21.07 19.99
CA THR A 209 8.28 21.71 18.71
C THR A 209 8.54 20.68 17.60
N PRO A 210 8.44 21.03 16.31
CA PRO A 210 8.59 20.10 15.19
C PRO A 210 9.84 19.21 15.29
N HIS A 211 9.64 17.92 15.59
CA HIS A 211 10.72 16.95 15.79
C HIS A 211 10.52 15.65 15.00
N ARG A 212 9.29 15.35 14.55
CA ARG A 212 9.04 14.19 13.70
C ARG A 212 9.52 14.46 12.29
N ILE A 213 10.55 13.72 11.86
CA ILE A 213 11.22 13.90 10.57
C ILE A 213 10.49 13.10 9.48
N LEU A 214 10.41 13.68 8.28
CA LEU A 214 9.99 12.98 7.07
C LEU A 214 11.23 12.35 6.42
N GLY A 215 11.41 11.04 6.59
CA GLY A 215 12.50 10.28 5.98
C GLY A 215 12.93 9.07 6.79
N THR A 216 13.91 8.34 6.28
CA THR A 216 14.46 7.12 6.85
C THR A 216 15.36 7.43 8.06
N MET A 217 14.79 7.44 9.26
CA MET A 217 15.57 7.51 10.50
C MET A 217 15.13 6.42 11.45
N GLU A 218 16.11 5.60 11.85
CA GLU A 218 15.94 4.54 12.83
C GLU A 218 15.31 5.11 14.12
N GLY A 219 14.25 4.46 14.61
CA GLY A 219 13.55 4.87 15.83
C GLY A 219 12.60 6.07 15.68
N THR A 220 12.37 6.59 14.47
CA THR A 220 11.35 7.63 14.21
C THR A 220 10.18 7.09 13.39
N SER A 221 9.00 7.70 13.55
CA SER A 221 7.75 7.19 12.97
C SER A 221 7.68 7.30 11.43
N ASN A 222 7.05 6.30 10.82
CA ASN A 222 7.22 5.83 9.44
C ASN A 222 6.36 6.54 8.37
N CYS A 223 6.42 7.87 8.27
CA CYS A 223 5.69 8.57 7.19
C CYS A 223 6.25 8.28 5.79
N GLN A 224 7.55 7.96 5.71
CA GLN A 224 8.35 7.91 4.48
C GLN A 224 7.92 6.83 3.49
N ASN A 225 7.35 5.71 3.96
CA ASN A 225 6.98 4.60 3.09
C ASN A 225 5.53 4.66 2.62
N CYS A 226 4.67 5.42 3.30
CA CYS A 226 3.23 5.47 3.02
C CYS A 226 2.74 6.79 2.43
N HIS A 227 3.49 7.88 2.64
CA HIS A 227 3.05 9.24 2.29
C HIS A 227 4.01 9.96 1.33
N GLY A 228 4.72 9.17 0.53
CA GLY A 228 5.57 9.65 -0.55
C GLY A 228 6.37 8.50 -1.15
N SER A 229 7.20 8.83 -2.13
CA SER A 229 7.96 7.84 -2.90
C SER A 229 9.46 8.10 -2.79
N GLN A 230 10.18 7.04 -2.40
CA GLN A 230 11.64 7.02 -2.24
C GLN A 230 12.15 8.16 -1.36
N ILE A 231 11.49 8.41 -0.23
CA ILE A 231 11.92 9.43 0.73
C ILE A 231 13.11 8.87 1.53
N LEU A 232 14.27 9.51 1.43
CA LEU A 232 15.53 9.10 2.05
C LEU A 232 16.09 10.26 2.89
N LEU A 233 16.52 9.97 4.12
CA LEU A 233 17.26 10.89 4.94
C LEU A 233 18.74 10.50 4.97
N GLU A 234 19.60 11.38 4.47
CA GLU A 234 21.04 11.16 4.46
C GLU A 234 21.74 12.13 5.41
N TYR A 235 22.63 11.63 6.27
CA TYR A 235 23.57 12.50 6.98
C TYR A 235 24.78 12.81 6.08
N LEU A 236 25.14 14.08 5.95
CA LEU A 236 26.29 14.54 5.17
C LEU A 236 27.42 14.95 6.13
N PRO A 237 28.41 14.08 6.41
CA PRO A 237 29.44 14.33 7.43
C PRO A 237 30.22 15.62 7.16
N GLU A 238 30.61 15.85 5.90
CA GLU A 238 31.38 17.03 5.46
C GLU A 238 30.64 18.35 5.73
N LYS A 239 29.31 18.31 5.71
CA LYS A 239 28.45 19.49 5.92
C LYS A 239 27.85 19.54 7.32
N LYS A 240 28.13 18.52 8.16
CA LYS A 240 27.55 18.34 9.51
C LYS A 240 26.04 18.60 9.56
N ARG A 241 25.32 18.12 8.55
CA ARG A 241 23.88 18.34 8.40
C ARG A 241 23.24 17.17 7.66
N TYR A 242 21.93 17.10 7.75
CA TYR A 242 21.13 16.16 6.99
C TYR A 242 20.80 16.69 5.59
N ARG A 243 20.34 15.77 4.75
CA ARG A 243 19.68 16.03 3.48
C ARG A 243 18.50 15.07 3.37
N THR A 244 17.29 15.62 3.45
CA THR A 244 16.07 14.89 3.07
C THR A 244 15.94 14.91 1.55
N ARG A 245 15.83 13.74 0.93
CA ARG A 245 15.57 13.54 -0.50
C ARG A 245 14.27 12.78 -0.66
N PHE A 246 13.54 13.05 -1.73
CA PHE A 246 12.42 12.21 -2.17
C PHE A 246 12.20 12.41 -3.66
N ARG A 247 11.59 11.45 -4.34
CA ARG A 247 11.20 11.63 -5.75
C ARG A 247 9.94 12.49 -5.83
N THR A 248 8.97 12.17 -5.00
CA THR A 248 7.71 12.90 -4.88
C THR A 248 7.04 12.56 -3.56
N LEU A 249 6.07 13.37 -3.12
CA LEU A 249 5.17 13.05 -2.01
C LEU A 249 3.85 12.40 -2.50
N LYS A 250 3.79 12.08 -3.79
CA LYS A 250 2.81 11.15 -4.37
C LYS A 250 3.24 9.72 -4.10
N ILE A 251 2.33 8.76 -4.28
CA ILE A 251 2.67 7.34 -4.40
C ILE A 251 2.87 7.06 -5.89
N ASN A 252 4.11 7.00 -6.34
CA ASN A 252 4.50 6.97 -7.75
C ASN A 252 4.49 5.54 -8.33
N CYS A 253 4.76 5.42 -9.63
CA CYS A 253 4.78 4.13 -10.32
C CYS A 253 5.78 3.16 -9.65
N GLU A 254 6.93 3.67 -9.28
CA GLU A 254 8.05 2.89 -8.75
C GLU A 254 7.86 2.46 -7.29
N ALA A 255 6.89 3.03 -6.57
CA ALA A 255 6.46 2.52 -5.27
C ALA A 255 5.83 1.13 -5.38
N CYS A 256 5.13 0.84 -6.48
CA CYS A 256 4.54 -0.48 -6.74
C CYS A 256 5.41 -1.34 -7.67
N HIS A 257 6.05 -0.75 -8.68
CA HIS A 257 6.78 -1.49 -9.71
C HIS A 257 8.28 -1.64 -9.44
N GLY A 258 8.82 -0.96 -8.42
CA GLY A 258 10.26 -0.92 -8.16
C GLY A 258 11.02 0.07 -9.06
N PRO A 259 12.36 0.12 -8.97
CA PRO A 259 13.19 1.06 -9.70
C PRO A 259 13.12 0.84 -11.21
N SER A 260 12.78 1.89 -11.97
CA SER A 260 12.52 1.78 -13.41
C SER A 260 13.69 2.11 -14.33
N LYS A 261 14.81 2.62 -13.80
CA LYS A 261 15.90 3.13 -14.66
C LYS A 261 16.44 2.07 -15.62
N ARG A 262 16.74 0.87 -15.12
CA ARG A 262 17.28 -0.19 -15.96
C ARG A 262 16.25 -0.72 -16.95
N HIS A 263 15.00 -0.86 -16.51
CA HIS A 263 13.88 -1.17 -17.38
C HIS A 263 13.74 -0.19 -18.54
N ASN A 264 13.78 1.11 -18.25
CA ASN A 264 13.69 2.19 -19.22
C ASN A 264 14.85 2.19 -20.23
N GLU A 265 16.05 1.76 -19.82
CA GLU A 265 17.19 1.60 -20.73
C GLU A 265 16.98 0.41 -21.67
N LEU A 266 16.54 -0.73 -21.12
CA LEU A 266 16.30 -1.96 -21.88
C LEU A 266 15.14 -1.83 -22.85
N ALA A 267 14.02 -1.26 -22.42
CA ALA A 267 12.81 -1.08 -23.23
C ALA A 267 13.00 -0.14 -24.42
N ARG A 268 14.02 0.74 -24.39
CA ARG A 268 14.37 1.65 -25.49
C ARG A 268 15.33 1.03 -26.52
N LEU A 269 15.82 -0.19 -26.29
CA LEU A 269 16.63 -0.88 -27.28
C LEU A 269 15.78 -1.29 -28.48
N GLU A 270 16.31 -1.12 -29.69
CA GLU A 270 15.61 -1.51 -30.93
C GLU A 270 15.22 -2.99 -30.94
N ASN A 271 16.03 -3.85 -30.28
CA ASN A 271 15.81 -5.29 -30.20
C ASN A 271 15.32 -5.77 -28.83
N HIS A 272 14.65 -4.91 -28.04
CA HIS A 272 14.19 -5.27 -26.69
C HIS A 272 13.27 -6.51 -26.66
N GLU A 273 12.53 -6.78 -27.73
CA GLU A 273 11.67 -7.98 -27.87
C GLU A 273 12.44 -9.31 -27.84
N GLU A 274 13.74 -9.26 -28.20
CA GLU A 274 14.64 -10.43 -28.16
C GLU A 274 15.15 -10.72 -26.75
N LEU A 275 14.99 -9.78 -25.81
CA LEU A 275 15.39 -9.96 -24.42
C LEU A 275 14.44 -10.92 -23.72
N GLU A 276 14.95 -11.67 -22.75
CA GLU A 276 14.14 -12.57 -21.91
C GLU A 276 13.37 -11.81 -20.83
N ASP A 277 13.94 -10.69 -20.37
CA ASP A 277 13.38 -9.84 -19.33
C ASP A 277 13.83 -8.38 -19.54
N LEU A 278 13.01 -7.44 -19.08
CA LEU A 278 13.27 -6.00 -19.10
C LEU A 278 13.57 -5.45 -17.70
N ASP A 279 14.04 -6.28 -16.77
CA ASP A 279 14.47 -5.89 -15.43
C ASP A 279 13.38 -5.13 -14.64
N MET A 280 12.13 -5.55 -14.81
CA MET A 280 10.98 -5.07 -14.03
C MET A 280 9.91 -6.14 -13.97
N ALA A 281 9.51 -6.49 -12.75
CA ALA A 281 8.52 -7.54 -12.55
C ALA A 281 7.14 -7.10 -13.06
N ALA A 282 6.51 -7.94 -13.89
CA ALA A 282 5.12 -7.75 -14.30
C ALA A 282 4.19 -8.12 -13.13
N LEU A 283 3.63 -7.13 -12.43
CA LEU A 283 2.76 -7.37 -11.27
C LEU A 283 1.53 -8.25 -11.59
N ALA A 284 1.11 -8.31 -12.85
CA ALA A 284 0.03 -9.18 -13.31
C ALA A 284 0.37 -10.68 -13.20
N THR A 285 1.65 -11.05 -13.13
CA THR A 285 2.10 -12.45 -12.98
C THR A 285 2.32 -12.84 -11.52
N PHE A 286 2.04 -11.94 -10.57
CA PHE A 286 2.24 -12.21 -9.16
C PHE A 286 1.23 -13.25 -8.66
N THR A 287 1.68 -14.07 -7.71
CA THR A 287 0.76 -14.91 -6.93
C THR A 287 -0.21 -14.03 -6.13
N LYS A 288 -1.31 -14.61 -5.65
CA LYS A 288 -2.26 -13.93 -4.76
C LYS A 288 -1.54 -13.18 -3.63
N ASP A 289 -0.65 -13.87 -2.92
CA ASP A 289 0.04 -13.32 -1.75
C ASP A 289 1.06 -12.25 -2.15
N SER A 290 1.80 -12.47 -3.25
CA SER A 290 2.73 -11.46 -3.79
C SER A 290 1.99 -10.19 -4.22
N SER A 291 0.82 -10.32 -4.85
CA SER A 291 -0.02 -9.18 -5.26
C SER A 291 -0.48 -8.36 -4.04
N LEU A 292 -0.99 -9.03 -3.02
CA LEU A 292 -1.39 -8.39 -1.76
C LEU A 292 -0.23 -7.70 -1.05
N ASN A 293 0.96 -8.31 -1.09
CA ASN A 293 2.15 -7.74 -0.49
C ASN A 293 2.59 -6.43 -1.17
N VAL A 294 2.30 -6.21 -2.45
CA VAL A 294 2.52 -4.89 -3.06
C VAL A 294 1.72 -3.81 -2.32
N CYS A 295 0.48 -4.12 -1.91
CA CYS A 295 -0.41 -3.16 -1.27
C CYS A 295 -0.11 -3.01 0.24
N PHE A 296 0.17 -4.11 0.94
CA PHE A 296 0.47 -4.08 2.38
C PHE A 296 1.81 -3.39 2.70
N GLN A 297 2.58 -2.96 1.71
CA GLN A 297 3.67 -2.01 1.93
C GLN A 297 3.18 -0.69 2.56
N CYS A 298 1.91 -0.32 2.33
CA CYS A 298 1.27 0.87 2.93
C CYS A 298 -0.03 0.52 3.65
N HIS A 299 -0.85 -0.35 3.06
CA HIS A 299 -2.21 -0.67 3.51
C HIS A 299 -2.24 -1.75 4.59
N SER A 300 -1.49 -1.54 5.67
CA SER A 300 -1.46 -2.41 6.84
C SER A 300 -1.10 -1.62 8.10
N THR A 301 -1.66 -1.97 9.25
CA THR A 301 -1.12 -1.51 10.54
C THR A 301 0.19 -2.26 10.81
N LYS A 302 1.31 -1.54 10.81
CA LYS A 302 2.65 -2.15 10.90
C LYS A 302 3.69 -1.20 11.48
N ASP A 303 4.75 -1.78 12.02
CA ASP A 303 6.01 -1.07 12.29
C ASP A 303 7.03 -1.43 11.21
N MET A 304 7.85 -0.47 10.80
CA MET A 304 9.01 -0.72 9.95
C MET A 304 10.18 -1.23 10.78
N LEU A 305 10.78 -2.32 10.30
CA LEU A 305 11.98 -2.93 10.88
C LEU A 305 13.24 -2.46 10.16
N GLN A 306 13.16 -2.31 8.84
CA GLN A 306 14.26 -1.82 7.98
C GLN A 306 13.71 -1.15 6.71
N ASP A 307 14.51 -0.28 6.11
CA ASP A 307 14.21 0.42 4.86
C ASP A 307 14.40 -0.48 3.63
N GLU A 308 14.19 0.06 2.42
CA GLU A 308 14.49 -0.58 1.12
C GLU A 308 13.62 -1.80 0.73
N TYR A 309 12.40 -1.92 1.25
CA TYR A 309 11.44 -2.91 0.74
C TYR A 309 11.14 -2.68 -0.75
N LEU A 310 11.26 -3.74 -1.57
CA LEU A 310 10.80 -3.75 -2.95
C LEU A 310 9.61 -4.71 -3.13
N SER A 311 8.76 -4.40 -4.11
CA SER A 311 7.63 -5.27 -4.46
C SER A 311 8.11 -6.64 -4.90
N GLY A 312 7.68 -7.67 -4.17
CA GLY A 312 8.15 -9.05 -4.34
C GLY A 312 9.01 -9.56 -3.19
N ASP A 313 9.58 -8.66 -2.38
CA ASP A 313 10.33 -9.02 -1.18
C ASP A 313 9.42 -9.62 -0.10
N ASN A 314 10.05 -10.34 0.82
CA ASN A 314 9.39 -10.89 2.00
C ASN A 314 9.08 -9.79 3.01
N GLN A 315 7.79 -9.44 3.15
CA GLN A 315 7.36 -8.37 4.04
C GLN A 315 7.80 -8.53 5.49
N ASN A 316 7.89 -9.75 6.01
CA ASN A 316 8.19 -9.98 7.42
C ASN A 316 9.66 -9.63 7.78
N GLU A 317 10.52 -9.44 6.77
CA GLU A 317 11.89 -8.95 6.97
C GLU A 317 11.93 -7.42 7.14
N TYR A 318 11.00 -6.71 6.50
CA TYR A 318 10.97 -5.24 6.48
C TYR A 318 9.94 -4.65 7.44
N TYR A 319 8.92 -5.42 7.81
CA TYR A 319 7.77 -4.95 8.57
C TYR A 319 7.36 -5.92 9.67
N SER A 320 7.06 -5.37 10.84
CA SER A 320 6.32 -6.08 11.88
C SER A 320 4.83 -5.87 11.66
N LEU A 321 4.17 -6.88 11.08
CA LEU A 321 2.76 -6.84 10.72
C LEU A 321 1.81 -7.22 11.88
N ASN A 322 2.34 -7.84 12.94
CA ASN A 322 1.53 -8.38 14.04
C ASN A 322 1.73 -7.62 15.36
N LEU A 323 2.88 -6.98 15.59
CA LEU A 323 3.16 -6.29 16.85
C LEU A 323 2.22 -5.10 17.10
N PRO A 324 1.90 -4.26 16.09
CA PRO A 324 0.99 -3.14 16.31
C PRO A 324 -0.42 -3.53 16.73
N ILE A 325 -0.85 -4.77 16.42
CA ILE A 325 -2.14 -5.33 16.86
C ILE A 325 -2.22 -5.40 18.39
N LEU A 326 -1.08 -5.59 19.06
CA LEU A 326 -0.97 -5.66 20.52
C LEU A 326 -0.86 -4.27 21.19
N GLY A 327 -0.81 -3.20 20.40
CA GLY A 327 -0.65 -1.82 20.84
C GLY A 327 -1.95 -1.13 21.26
N SER A 328 -2.00 0.19 21.11
CA SER A 328 -3.05 1.10 21.58
C SER A 328 -4.39 0.95 20.85
N GLU A 329 -5.11 -0.15 21.11
CA GLU A 329 -6.48 -0.42 20.63
C GLU A 329 -6.63 -0.16 19.12
N PRO A 330 -5.82 -0.77 18.24
CA PRO A 330 -5.82 -0.45 16.81
C PRO A 330 -7.13 -0.83 16.11
N TYR A 331 -8.03 -1.55 16.78
CA TYR A 331 -9.31 -2.01 16.25
C TYR A 331 -10.50 -1.44 17.06
N LEU A 332 -11.60 -1.20 16.35
CA LEU A 332 -12.93 -1.04 16.91
C LEU A 332 -13.47 -2.42 17.35
N PRO A 333 -14.50 -2.48 18.22
CA PRO A 333 -15.11 -3.74 18.64
C PRO A 333 -15.67 -4.60 17.49
N ASP A 334 -15.95 -4.00 16.33
CA ASP A 334 -16.39 -4.69 15.11
C ASP A 334 -15.23 -5.20 14.22
N GLY A 335 -13.98 -5.08 14.69
CA GLY A 335 -12.77 -5.51 13.99
C GLY A 335 -12.24 -4.54 12.94
N ARG A 336 -12.89 -3.38 12.72
CA ARG A 336 -12.37 -2.35 11.81
C ARG A 336 -11.22 -1.59 12.46
N ILE A 337 -10.24 -1.14 11.68
CA ILE A 337 -9.09 -0.40 12.21
C ILE A 337 -9.52 1.02 12.63
N ARG A 338 -9.04 1.49 13.80
CA ARG A 338 -9.27 2.86 14.32
C ARG A 338 -8.40 3.92 13.65
N SER A 339 -7.20 3.53 13.20
CA SER A 339 -6.23 4.43 12.58
C SER A 339 -6.46 4.59 11.08
N PHE A 340 -5.71 5.50 10.45
CA PHE A 340 -5.63 5.65 9.00
C PHE A 340 -5.02 4.44 8.27
N ALA A 341 -4.60 3.37 8.98
CA ALA A 341 -4.00 2.20 8.39
C ALA A 341 -5.07 1.26 7.82
N TYR A 342 -4.99 1.01 6.52
CA TYR A 342 -5.90 0.13 5.81
C TYR A 342 -5.65 -1.35 6.12
N GLN A 343 -6.66 -2.18 5.84
CA GLN A 343 -6.86 -3.43 6.57
C GLN A 343 -6.20 -4.63 5.87
N ARG A 344 -5.02 -5.03 6.36
CA ARG A 344 -4.52 -6.40 6.17
C ARG A 344 -5.52 -7.45 6.65
N ASN A 345 -6.53 -7.07 7.45
CA ASN A 345 -7.62 -7.94 7.91
C ASN A 345 -8.30 -8.75 6.80
N HIS A 346 -8.25 -8.31 5.54
CA HIS A 346 -8.84 -9.09 4.44
C HIS A 346 -8.24 -10.51 4.35
N VAL A 347 -7.01 -10.74 4.82
CA VAL A 347 -6.38 -12.07 4.83
C VAL A 347 -7.08 -13.06 5.77
N PHE A 348 -8.00 -12.58 6.63
CA PHE A 348 -8.82 -13.42 7.48
C PHE A 348 -10.20 -13.73 6.88
N SER A 349 -10.53 -13.16 5.71
CA SER A 349 -11.83 -13.40 5.05
C SER A 349 -11.87 -14.74 4.32
N ASP A 350 -13.05 -15.37 4.25
CA ASP A 350 -13.26 -16.58 3.43
C ASP A 350 -12.93 -16.35 1.95
N CYS A 351 -13.15 -15.14 1.45
CA CYS A 351 -12.81 -14.75 0.08
C CYS A 351 -11.30 -14.89 -0.19
N TYR A 352 -10.46 -14.64 0.82
CA TYR A 352 -9.02 -14.87 0.73
C TYR A 352 -8.66 -16.31 1.07
N VAL A 353 -9.16 -16.87 2.19
CA VAL A 353 -8.75 -18.20 2.67
C VAL A 353 -9.14 -19.29 1.69
N ASN A 354 -10.36 -19.23 1.16
CA ASN A 354 -10.95 -20.23 0.27
C ASN A 354 -11.07 -19.76 -1.18
N GLY A 355 -10.61 -18.54 -1.49
CA GLY A 355 -10.70 -17.94 -2.82
C GLY A 355 -9.37 -17.38 -3.33
N SER A 356 -9.45 -16.74 -4.49
CA SER A 356 -8.31 -16.13 -5.19
C SER A 356 -8.19 -14.62 -4.96
N MET A 357 -9.00 -14.05 -4.05
CA MET A 357 -9.17 -12.61 -3.93
C MET A 357 -7.86 -11.87 -3.58
N THR A 358 -7.58 -10.84 -4.38
CA THR A 358 -6.55 -9.83 -4.23
C THR A 358 -7.18 -8.44 -4.14
N CYS A 359 -6.38 -7.41 -3.84
CA CYS A 359 -6.87 -6.02 -3.84
C CYS A 359 -7.37 -5.60 -5.23
N VAL A 360 -6.73 -6.09 -6.29
CA VAL A 360 -6.99 -5.65 -7.66
C VAL A 360 -8.20 -6.34 -8.30
N ASP A 361 -8.83 -7.29 -7.64
CA ASP A 361 -10.09 -7.88 -8.10
C ASP A 361 -11.29 -6.93 -7.90
N CYS A 362 -11.17 -5.97 -6.99
CA CYS A 362 -12.19 -4.95 -6.72
C CYS A 362 -11.70 -3.52 -6.96
N HIS A 363 -10.40 -3.28 -6.88
CA HIS A 363 -9.80 -1.95 -7.05
C HIS A 363 -8.96 -1.87 -8.31
N ASP A 364 -9.12 -0.79 -9.05
CA ASP A 364 -8.22 -0.48 -10.13
C ASP A 364 -6.90 0.12 -9.60
N PRO A 365 -5.72 -0.47 -9.91
CA PRO A 365 -4.45 -0.07 -9.31
C PRO A 365 -3.90 1.26 -9.86
N HIS A 366 -4.49 1.83 -10.91
CA HIS A 366 -4.04 3.11 -11.46
C HIS A 366 -5.02 4.25 -11.16
N THR A 367 -6.32 4.01 -11.24
CA THR A 367 -7.33 5.03 -10.92
C THR A 367 -7.69 5.09 -9.43
N GLN A 368 -7.46 4.00 -8.69
CA GLN A 368 -7.97 3.77 -7.33
C GLN A 368 -9.51 3.74 -7.26
N ASN A 369 -10.19 3.65 -8.40
CA ASN A 369 -11.63 3.43 -8.47
C ASN A 369 -11.97 1.94 -8.31
N TYR A 370 -13.26 1.65 -8.34
CA TYR A 370 -13.80 0.31 -8.16
C TYR A 370 -14.01 -0.35 -9.52
N ARG A 371 -13.78 -1.66 -9.56
CA ARG A 371 -13.96 -2.49 -10.75
C ARG A 371 -14.48 -3.87 -10.36
N ASP A 372 -15.00 -4.60 -11.33
CA ASP A 372 -15.29 -6.03 -11.18
C ASP A 372 -14.03 -6.88 -11.40
N ILE A 373 -14.14 -8.19 -11.16
CA ILE A 373 -13.03 -9.15 -11.26
C ILE A 373 -12.45 -9.28 -12.68
N VAL A 374 -13.16 -8.84 -13.72
CA VAL A 374 -12.66 -8.82 -15.10
C VAL A 374 -12.16 -7.45 -15.54
N GLY A 375 -12.22 -6.45 -14.66
CA GLY A 375 -11.65 -5.12 -14.84
C GLY A 375 -12.61 -4.07 -15.38
N ASN A 376 -13.92 -4.32 -15.45
CA ASN A 376 -14.88 -3.29 -15.84
C ASN A 376 -15.06 -2.28 -14.70
N PRO A 377 -15.10 -0.97 -15.01
CA PRO A 377 -15.32 0.05 -13.98
C PRO A 377 -16.73 -0.08 -13.39
N LEU A 378 -16.82 0.13 -12.08
CA LEU A 378 -18.06 0.14 -11.32
C LEU A 378 -18.38 1.56 -10.84
N GLU A 379 -19.65 1.82 -10.51
CA GLU A 379 -20.11 3.16 -10.11
C GLU A 379 -19.42 3.63 -8.82
N GLY A 380 -19.15 2.69 -7.91
CA GLY A 380 -18.42 2.98 -6.70
C GLY A 380 -18.33 1.79 -5.74
N ARG A 381 -17.88 2.07 -4.53
CA ARG A 381 -17.57 1.07 -3.50
C ARG A 381 -18.76 0.26 -2.97
N PHE A 382 -19.97 0.71 -3.26
CA PHE A 382 -21.19 0.04 -2.84
C PHE A 382 -21.85 -0.70 -4.00
N ASP A 383 -21.24 -0.68 -5.18
CA ASP A 383 -21.74 -1.41 -6.35
C ASP A 383 -21.64 -2.92 -6.13
N ASN A 384 -22.76 -3.61 -6.36
CA ASN A 384 -22.89 -5.06 -6.23
C ASN A 384 -21.99 -5.82 -7.21
N GLY A 385 -21.50 -5.18 -8.28
CA GLY A 385 -20.54 -5.73 -9.24
C GLY A 385 -19.28 -6.30 -8.57
N GLN A 386 -18.85 -5.69 -7.47
CA GLN A 386 -17.68 -6.15 -6.69
C GLN A 386 -17.87 -7.57 -6.14
N CYS A 387 -19.11 -7.94 -5.81
CA CYS A 387 -19.43 -9.25 -5.24
C CYS A 387 -19.90 -10.22 -6.33
N THR A 388 -20.74 -9.71 -7.25
CA THR A 388 -21.45 -10.54 -8.23
C THR A 388 -20.55 -11.07 -9.34
N GLY A 389 -19.36 -10.51 -9.54
CA GLY A 389 -18.32 -11.10 -10.40
C GLY A 389 -17.92 -12.52 -9.96
N CYS A 390 -17.76 -12.75 -8.66
CA CYS A 390 -17.49 -14.08 -8.09
C CYS A 390 -18.78 -14.83 -7.73
N HIS A 391 -19.81 -14.10 -7.30
CA HIS A 391 -21.08 -14.65 -6.82
C HIS A 391 -22.19 -14.48 -7.86
N ALA A 392 -21.94 -14.91 -9.10
CA ALA A 392 -22.86 -14.71 -10.23
C ALA A 392 -24.29 -15.25 -9.99
N SER A 393 -24.43 -16.29 -9.16
CA SER A 393 -25.75 -16.81 -8.78
C SER A 393 -26.61 -15.80 -8.02
N LYS A 394 -25.98 -14.87 -7.30
CA LYS A 394 -26.64 -13.81 -6.52
C LYS A 394 -27.01 -12.60 -7.38
N ALA A 395 -26.35 -12.40 -8.51
CA ALA A 395 -26.61 -11.29 -9.42
C ALA A 395 -28.04 -11.29 -9.98
N ARG A 396 -28.61 -12.49 -10.20
CA ARG A 396 -29.93 -12.65 -10.83
C ARG A 396 -31.08 -12.18 -9.94
N ASN A 397 -30.93 -12.32 -8.64
CA ASN A 397 -31.96 -11.96 -7.67
C ASN A 397 -31.31 -11.59 -6.33
N PRO A 398 -30.77 -10.36 -6.22
CA PRO A 398 -30.14 -9.89 -4.99
C PRO A 398 -31.11 -9.84 -3.81
N GLU A 399 -32.39 -9.57 -4.04
CA GLU A 399 -33.40 -9.45 -3.00
C GLU A 399 -33.67 -10.76 -2.25
N LEU A 400 -33.49 -11.92 -2.90
CA LEU A 400 -33.53 -13.23 -2.23
C LEU A 400 -32.30 -13.49 -1.34
N HIS A 401 -31.24 -12.72 -1.49
CA HIS A 401 -30.03 -12.82 -0.68
C HIS A 401 -29.99 -11.76 0.43
N THR A 402 -30.29 -10.52 0.09
CA THR A 402 -30.27 -9.38 1.01
C THR A 402 -31.53 -9.29 1.85
N PHE A 403 -32.66 -9.84 1.37
CA PHE A 403 -34.00 -9.69 1.95
C PHE A 403 -34.49 -8.24 2.01
N HIS A 404 -33.88 -7.37 1.21
CA HIS A 404 -34.22 -5.96 1.09
C HIS A 404 -34.90 -5.67 -0.25
N LYS A 405 -35.67 -4.56 -0.32
CA LYS A 405 -36.35 -4.16 -1.55
C LYS A 405 -35.33 -3.78 -2.62
N PRO A 406 -35.58 -4.06 -3.92
CA PRO A 406 -34.63 -3.83 -5.01
C PRO A 406 -33.94 -2.45 -4.99
N ASP A 407 -34.70 -1.38 -4.79
CA ASP A 407 -34.21 0.00 -4.85
C ASP A 407 -33.73 0.56 -3.49
N SER A 408 -33.61 -0.28 -2.47
CA SER A 408 -33.17 0.16 -1.15
C SER A 408 -31.66 0.00 -0.98
N THR A 409 -31.05 0.85 -0.16
CA THR A 409 -29.62 0.73 0.20
C THR A 409 -29.28 -0.60 0.86
N GLY A 410 -30.25 -1.25 1.53
CA GLY A 410 -30.08 -2.60 2.07
C GLY A 410 -29.95 -3.69 1.00
N ASN A 411 -30.29 -3.42 -0.26
CA ASN A 411 -30.08 -4.36 -1.36
C ASN A 411 -28.67 -4.28 -1.98
N LEU A 412 -27.80 -3.44 -1.42
CA LEU A 412 -26.38 -3.42 -1.76
C LEU A 412 -25.64 -4.51 -0.97
N CYS A 413 -24.75 -5.25 -1.62
CA CYS A 413 -23.95 -6.31 -1.00
C CYS A 413 -22.94 -5.76 0.01
N VAL A 414 -22.52 -4.50 -0.19
CA VAL A 414 -21.69 -3.73 0.71
C VAL A 414 -22.52 -2.53 1.14
N GLY A 415 -22.97 -2.49 2.39
CA GLY A 415 -23.90 -1.47 2.91
C GLY A 415 -23.89 -1.40 4.42
#